data_AF-A0A349Z2P7-F1
#
_entry.id   AF-A0A349Z2P7-F1
#
_cell.length_a   1.000
_cell.length_b   1.000
_cell.length_c   1.000
_cell.angle_alpha   90.00
_cell.angle_beta   90.00
_cell.angle_gamma   90.00
#
_symmetry.space_group_name_H-M   'P 1'
#
loop_
_entity.id
_entity.type
_entity.pdbx_description
1 polymer ?
#
loop_
_entity_poly.entity_id
_entity_poly.type
_entity_poly.pdbx_seq_one_letter_code
_entity_poly.pdbx_strand_id
1 'polypeptide(L)'
;MSRIWLVILCGFLGALVSFSALADEQSDLDFYNNVFSAPPLLPKQYRSDCSIPDCIANMMPGASMRSRKPNPDYITVAQSGIEPGWEERVASDWNYFNVPASLGKITAIDFGPTPDGTGYRYLANANTQNILYEPWSSSKIMAFAGALATIGREVSASTLVGDVKLGDLITSINSYAPSGKADGNSNAIATYFANIAGREFLTGLFHDKWLNMNNPAIRFRGAYGPTAFAPNSADWQFDLRNKLAVEPFAEAGDDPFYQAYRCDECGITGNKPMTTLAQAEFLKRMVTHNSEPQTRLPGFMPSHLDMLLYGNGHSNSVVDAGGMQAGIGVLLARAIADALAPGSDASAKAVLDELTGGRWRIFQKIGAGPSETRGQSETVLLAHVVLQFNEGLPREFTLAVQTEVEGNSEAGVGRAGKKMQQLLNIAMAQLLSEKSSKMAARQ
;
A
#
# COMPACT_ATOMS: atom_id res chain seq x y z
N MET A 1 -28.27 -63.56 -6.21
CA MET A 1 -28.87 -62.21 -6.18
C MET A 1 -27.86 -61.21 -5.64
N SER A 2 -26.89 -60.82 -6.46
CA SER A 2 -25.77 -59.93 -6.09
C SER A 2 -25.47 -59.02 -7.28
N ARG A 3 -25.10 -57.76 -7.01
CA ARG A 3 -24.66 -56.68 -7.94
C ARG A 3 -25.66 -55.58 -8.36
N ILE A 4 -26.48 -55.04 -7.45
CA ILE A 4 -27.19 -53.75 -7.72
C ILE A 4 -26.92 -52.65 -6.68
N TRP A 5 -26.21 -52.94 -5.58
CA TRP A 5 -26.02 -51.96 -4.49
C TRP A 5 -24.72 -51.15 -4.51
N LEU A 6 -23.88 -51.22 -5.55
CA LEU A 6 -22.58 -50.53 -5.57
C LEU A 6 -22.47 -49.31 -6.49
N VAL A 7 -23.51 -48.94 -7.24
CA VAL A 7 -23.44 -47.84 -8.24
C VAL A 7 -24.10 -46.54 -7.75
N ILE A 8 -24.88 -46.57 -6.67
CA ILE A 8 -25.60 -45.38 -6.18
C ILE A 8 -24.75 -44.52 -5.20
N LEU A 9 -23.68 -45.07 -4.62
CA LEU A 9 -22.84 -44.32 -3.66
C LEU A 9 -21.81 -43.39 -4.31
N CYS A 10 -21.41 -43.60 -5.58
CA CYS A 10 -20.44 -42.75 -6.26
C CYS A 10 -21.05 -41.50 -6.91
N GLY A 11 -22.36 -41.49 -7.20
CA GLY A 11 -23.06 -40.33 -7.80
C GLY A 11 -23.35 -39.20 -6.80
N PHE A 12 -23.54 -39.52 -5.52
CA PHE A 12 -23.79 -38.52 -4.47
C PHE A 12 -22.52 -37.80 -4.01
N LEU A 13 -21.36 -38.46 -4.01
CA LEU A 13 -20.08 -37.80 -3.72
C LEU A 13 -19.64 -36.84 -4.84
N GLY A 14 -19.89 -37.16 -6.11
CA GLY A 14 -19.58 -36.27 -7.23
C GLY A 14 -20.41 -34.98 -7.22
N ALA A 15 -21.71 -35.08 -6.94
CA ALA A 15 -22.59 -33.91 -6.87
C ALA A 15 -22.30 -33.02 -5.65
N LEU A 16 -22.04 -33.60 -4.47
CA LEU A 16 -21.72 -32.83 -3.26
C LEU A 16 -20.40 -32.06 -3.38
N VAL A 17 -19.38 -32.65 -4.02
CA VAL A 17 -18.09 -32.00 -4.27
C VAL A 17 -18.23 -30.86 -5.30
N SER A 18 -19.13 -30.98 -6.28
CA SER A 18 -19.43 -29.90 -7.23
C SER A 18 -20.20 -28.73 -6.60
N PHE A 19 -21.16 -29.00 -5.71
CA PHE A 19 -21.90 -27.92 -5.03
C PHE A 19 -21.05 -27.16 -4.01
N SER A 20 -20.17 -27.84 -3.26
CA SER A 20 -19.27 -27.17 -2.32
C SER A 20 -18.23 -26.30 -3.03
N ALA A 21 -17.64 -26.80 -4.13
CA ALA A 21 -16.65 -26.05 -4.90
C ALA A 21 -17.25 -24.78 -5.53
N LEU A 22 -18.48 -24.86 -6.06
CA LEU A 22 -19.20 -23.70 -6.59
C LEU A 22 -19.58 -22.68 -5.50
N ALA A 23 -19.97 -23.15 -4.31
CA ALA A 23 -20.27 -22.28 -3.18
C ALA A 23 -19.02 -21.55 -2.66
N ASP A 24 -17.87 -22.23 -2.61
CA ASP A 24 -16.59 -21.64 -2.21
C ASP A 24 -16.13 -20.58 -3.23
N GLU A 25 -16.26 -20.85 -4.53
CA GLU A 25 -15.93 -19.90 -5.59
C GLU A 25 -16.82 -18.65 -5.54
N GLN A 26 -18.13 -18.81 -5.35
CA GLN A 26 -19.03 -17.67 -5.18
C GLN A 26 -18.66 -16.85 -3.94
N SER A 27 -18.32 -17.52 -2.82
CA SER A 27 -17.85 -16.84 -1.62
C SER A 27 -16.55 -16.07 -1.84
N ASP A 28 -15.64 -16.59 -2.66
CA ASP A 28 -14.37 -15.92 -3.02
C ASP A 28 -14.66 -14.66 -3.86
N LEU A 29 -15.56 -14.74 -4.83
CA LEU A 29 -16.01 -13.59 -5.63
C LEU A 29 -16.77 -12.55 -4.80
N ASP A 30 -17.63 -12.98 -3.90
CA ASP A 30 -18.36 -12.08 -3.00
C ASP A 30 -17.41 -11.33 -2.07
N PHE A 31 -16.36 -12.00 -1.57
CA PHE A 31 -15.32 -11.34 -0.79
C PHE A 31 -14.56 -10.32 -1.63
N TYR A 32 -14.19 -10.68 -2.87
CA TYR A 32 -13.54 -9.77 -3.79
C TYR A 32 -14.38 -8.49 -3.99
N ASN A 33 -15.64 -8.64 -4.37
CA ASN A 33 -16.51 -7.51 -4.67
C ASN A 33 -16.84 -6.65 -3.44
N ASN A 34 -17.12 -7.28 -2.29
CA ASN A 34 -17.68 -6.57 -1.12
C ASN A 34 -16.64 -6.15 -0.08
N VAL A 35 -15.40 -6.65 -0.17
CA VAL A 35 -14.35 -6.38 0.82
C VAL A 35 -13.08 -5.87 0.14
N PHE A 36 -12.62 -6.58 -0.89
CA PHE A 36 -11.37 -6.26 -1.56
C PHE A 36 -11.48 -5.05 -2.48
N SER A 37 -12.55 -4.99 -3.28
CA SER A 37 -12.84 -3.89 -4.21
C SER A 37 -13.78 -2.84 -3.64
N ALA A 38 -14.15 -2.97 -2.37
CA ALA A 38 -15.02 -2.00 -1.71
C ALA A 38 -14.36 -0.61 -1.69
N PRO A 39 -15.16 0.48 -1.80
CA PRO A 39 -14.66 1.83 -1.56
C PRO A 39 -13.97 1.94 -0.18
N PRO A 40 -12.99 2.84 -0.02
CA PRO A 40 -12.37 3.11 1.26
C PRO A 40 -13.41 3.50 2.31
N LEU A 41 -13.18 3.09 3.55
CA LEU A 41 -13.82 3.72 4.69
C LEU A 41 -13.19 5.09 4.88
N LEU A 42 -14.02 6.14 4.92
CA LEU A 42 -13.56 7.49 5.22
C LEU A 42 -13.82 7.83 6.68
N PRO A 43 -12.90 8.54 7.35
CA PRO A 43 -13.14 9.04 8.71
C PRO A 43 -14.37 9.94 8.77
N LYS A 44 -15.05 10.01 9.92
CA LYS A 44 -16.12 10.99 10.11
C LYS A 44 -15.59 12.39 9.81
N GLN A 45 -16.26 13.11 8.91
CA GLN A 45 -15.93 14.51 8.64
C GLN A 45 -15.95 15.30 9.95
N TYR A 46 -14.83 15.96 10.22
CA TYR A 46 -14.67 16.82 11.38
C TYR A 46 -15.54 18.07 11.20
N ARG A 47 -16.42 18.38 12.17
CA ARG A 47 -17.29 19.57 12.07
C ARG A 47 -16.46 20.85 12.20
N SER A 48 -16.81 21.83 11.38
CA SER A 48 -16.08 23.10 11.19
C SER A 48 -16.32 24.17 12.27
N ASP A 49 -16.94 23.83 13.40
CA ASP A 49 -17.29 24.79 14.47
C ASP A 49 -16.24 24.88 15.60
N CYS A 50 -15.09 24.22 15.45
CA CYS A 50 -14.02 24.32 16.43
C CYS A 50 -13.23 25.63 16.30
N SER A 51 -13.36 26.47 17.32
CA SER A 51 -12.57 27.68 17.59
C SER A 51 -11.13 27.38 18.09
N ILE A 52 -10.60 26.18 17.84
CA ILE A 52 -9.29 25.72 18.31
C ILE A 52 -8.36 25.48 17.10
N PRO A 53 -7.08 25.88 17.12
CA PRO A 53 -6.19 25.87 15.96
C PRO A 53 -5.79 24.50 15.36
N ASP A 54 -6.23 23.37 15.93
CA ASP A 54 -5.86 22.00 15.51
C ASP A 54 -6.90 21.33 14.57
N CYS A 55 -7.58 22.14 13.74
CA CYS A 55 -8.62 21.72 12.80
C CYS A 55 -8.05 21.21 11.46
N ILE A 56 -7.22 20.16 11.47
CA ILE A 56 -6.56 19.69 10.23
C ILE A 56 -7.46 18.70 9.49
N ALA A 57 -8.15 19.16 8.44
CA ALA A 57 -8.85 18.28 7.48
C ALA A 57 -7.93 17.17 6.93
N ASN A 58 -6.63 17.49 6.79
CA ASN A 58 -5.58 16.61 6.29
C ASN A 58 -4.53 16.31 7.36
N MET A 59 -4.77 15.30 8.19
CA MET A 59 -3.80 14.79 9.15
C MET A 59 -2.56 14.24 8.42
N MET A 60 -1.50 15.05 8.33
CA MET A 60 -0.26 14.61 7.69
C MET A 60 0.45 13.57 8.57
N PRO A 61 0.85 12.42 8.01
CA PRO A 61 1.64 11.43 8.73
C PRO A 61 3.07 11.93 8.99
N GLY A 62 3.82 11.15 9.76
CA GLY A 62 5.22 11.40 10.04
C GLY A 62 5.45 12.52 11.05
N ALA A 63 4.45 12.88 11.87
CA ALA A 63 4.69 13.87 12.93
C ALA A 63 5.80 13.39 13.89
N SER A 64 6.72 14.28 14.27
CA SER A 64 7.83 13.91 15.16
C SER A 64 7.29 13.46 16.52
N MET A 65 7.57 12.22 16.91
CA MET A 65 7.15 11.64 18.17
C MET A 65 8.29 11.77 19.19
N ARG A 66 8.16 12.66 20.18
CA ARG A 66 9.19 12.83 21.21
C ARG A 66 8.71 12.41 22.58
N SER A 67 9.57 11.73 23.33
CA SER A 67 9.35 11.36 24.73
C SER A 67 10.62 11.57 25.52
N ARG A 68 10.50 12.11 26.74
CA ARG A 68 11.65 12.22 27.67
C ARG A 68 12.17 10.85 28.13
N LYS A 69 11.36 9.79 28.00
CA LYS A 69 11.74 8.43 28.36
C LYS A 69 12.38 7.75 27.15
N PRO A 70 13.60 7.20 27.29
CA PRO A 70 14.16 6.30 26.30
C PRO A 70 13.20 5.14 26.00
N ASN A 71 13.17 4.70 24.75
CA ASN A 71 12.43 3.53 24.32
C ASN A 71 13.39 2.64 23.51
N PRO A 72 14.01 1.62 24.14
CA PRO A 72 15.05 0.83 23.49
C PRO A 72 14.52 -0.05 22.35
N ASP A 73 13.20 -0.25 22.26
CA ASP A 73 12.57 -1.04 21.20
C ASP A 73 12.57 -0.31 19.85
N TYR A 74 12.95 0.98 19.82
CA TYR A 74 12.89 1.83 18.63
C TYR A 74 14.23 2.52 18.41
N ILE A 75 14.64 2.58 17.14
CA ILE A 75 15.88 3.23 16.70
C ILE A 75 15.55 4.33 15.68
N THR A 76 16.16 5.51 15.82
CA THR A 76 15.96 6.63 14.90
C THR A 76 16.76 6.46 13.60
N VAL A 77 16.40 7.19 12.54
CA VAL A 77 17.18 7.18 11.28
C VAL A 77 18.62 7.63 11.52
N ALA A 78 18.85 8.61 12.39
CA ALA A 78 20.19 9.08 12.72
C ALA A 78 21.06 7.99 13.35
N GLN A 79 20.46 7.04 14.07
CA GLN A 79 21.15 5.91 14.70
C GLN A 79 21.37 4.75 13.72
N SER A 80 20.37 4.40 12.91
CA SER A 80 20.51 3.32 11.91
C SER A 80 21.36 3.73 10.70
N GLY A 81 21.46 5.04 10.42
CA GLY A 81 22.04 5.58 9.20
C GLY A 81 21.21 5.23 7.95
N ILE A 82 21.66 5.75 6.80
CA ILE A 82 21.02 5.55 5.48
C ILE A 82 21.94 4.86 4.46
N GLU A 83 23.21 4.64 4.84
CA GLU A 83 24.21 3.98 4.01
C GLU A 83 23.92 2.47 3.87
N PRO A 84 24.48 1.79 2.84
CA PRO A 84 24.37 0.34 2.69
C PRO A 84 24.56 -0.43 4.00
N GLY A 85 23.79 -1.51 4.15
CA GLY A 85 23.72 -2.27 5.40
C GLY A 85 22.88 -1.66 6.52
N TRP A 86 22.11 -0.59 6.27
CA TRP A 86 21.22 0.01 7.31
C TRP A 86 20.20 -0.99 7.84
N GLU A 87 19.80 -1.97 7.02
CA GLU A 87 18.89 -3.06 7.37
C GLU A 87 19.37 -3.88 8.59
N GLU A 88 20.68 -3.95 8.84
CA GLU A 88 21.28 -4.65 9.99
C GLU A 88 21.32 -3.78 11.26
N ARG A 89 21.09 -2.47 11.12
CA ARG A 89 21.25 -1.46 12.18
C ARG A 89 19.92 -0.94 12.73
N VAL A 90 18.80 -1.34 12.13
CA VAL A 90 17.47 -0.98 12.63
C VAL A 90 17.03 -1.89 13.77
N ALA A 91 16.16 -1.38 14.64
CA ALA A 91 15.47 -2.21 15.62
C ALA A 91 14.52 -3.13 14.86
N SER A 92 14.79 -4.44 14.88
CA SER A 92 14.03 -5.39 14.09
C SER A 92 13.72 -6.68 14.84
N ASP A 93 12.54 -7.23 14.56
CA ASP A 93 12.15 -8.60 14.90
C ASP A 93 11.45 -9.22 13.68
N TRP A 94 12.20 -10.03 12.95
CA TRP A 94 11.76 -10.65 11.72
C TRP A 94 10.84 -11.87 11.92
N ASN A 95 10.61 -12.27 13.18
CA ASN A 95 9.68 -13.34 13.55
C ASN A 95 8.61 -12.87 14.53
N TYR A 96 8.43 -11.55 14.64
CA TYR A 96 7.51 -10.93 15.56
C TYR A 96 6.10 -11.48 15.43
N PHE A 97 5.50 -11.40 14.24
CA PHE A 97 4.11 -11.82 14.05
C PHE A 97 3.99 -13.34 14.07
N ASN A 98 3.04 -13.85 14.85
CA ASN A 98 2.69 -15.27 14.90
C ASN A 98 1.87 -15.71 13.65
N VAL A 99 2.45 -15.49 12.48
CA VAL A 99 1.88 -15.77 11.17
C VAL A 99 2.87 -16.69 10.43
N PRO A 100 2.50 -17.92 10.07
CA PRO A 100 3.41 -18.76 9.29
C PRO A 100 3.60 -18.20 7.88
N ALA A 101 4.78 -18.37 7.29
CA ALA A 101 5.08 -17.92 5.92
C ALA A 101 4.10 -18.51 4.87
N SER A 102 3.53 -19.68 5.15
CA SER A 102 2.50 -20.30 4.31
C SER A 102 1.18 -19.52 4.28
N LEU A 103 0.88 -18.72 5.32
CA LEU A 103 -0.29 -17.84 5.35
C LEU A 103 -0.02 -16.53 4.58
N GLY A 104 1.23 -16.09 4.53
CA GLY A 104 1.63 -14.92 3.77
C GLY A 104 2.88 -14.25 4.34
N LYS A 105 3.18 -13.08 3.79
CA LYS A 105 4.36 -12.29 4.10
C LYS A 105 3.90 -10.91 4.58
N ILE A 106 4.44 -10.42 5.69
CA ILE A 106 4.16 -9.08 6.20
C ILE A 106 5.43 -8.45 6.75
N THR A 107 5.59 -7.16 6.45
CA THR A 107 6.50 -6.28 7.17
C THR A 107 5.74 -5.05 7.61
N ALA A 108 5.83 -4.71 8.90
CA ALA A 108 5.32 -3.48 9.48
C ALA A 108 6.49 -2.68 10.08
N ILE A 109 6.49 -1.38 9.86
CA ILE A 109 7.41 -0.42 10.46
C ILE A 109 6.58 0.40 11.43
N ASP A 110 6.67 0.06 12.72
CA ASP A 110 5.95 0.69 13.83
C ASP A 110 6.71 1.94 14.29
N PHE A 111 5.98 3.05 14.50
CA PHE A 111 6.56 4.34 14.85
C PHE A 111 6.41 4.55 16.36
N GLY A 112 7.49 4.95 17.02
CA GLY A 112 7.53 5.12 18.46
C GLY A 112 8.25 6.40 18.89
N PRO A 113 7.87 6.97 20.05
CA PRO A 113 8.53 8.15 20.56
C PRO A 113 9.89 7.80 21.17
N THR A 114 10.90 8.61 20.86
CA THR A 114 12.23 8.56 21.51
C THR A 114 12.63 9.96 22.01
N PRO A 115 13.73 10.10 22.79
CA PRO A 115 14.24 11.41 23.17
C PRO A 115 14.65 12.29 21.97
N ASP A 116 15.15 11.66 20.91
CA ASP A 116 15.76 12.36 19.77
C ASP A 116 14.79 12.57 18.59
N GLY A 117 13.57 12.04 18.68
CA GLY A 117 12.57 12.11 17.61
C GLY A 117 11.81 10.80 17.45
N THR A 118 11.23 10.59 16.27
CA THR A 118 10.55 9.34 15.95
C THR A 118 11.57 8.22 15.77
N GLY A 119 11.42 7.14 16.52
CA GLY A 119 12.13 5.89 16.29
C GLY A 119 11.25 4.89 15.55
N TYR A 120 11.89 3.91 14.92
CA TYR A 120 11.24 2.92 14.07
C TYR A 120 11.60 1.51 14.56
N ARG A 121 10.60 0.63 14.57
CA ARG A 121 10.74 -0.79 14.87
C ARG A 121 10.19 -1.60 13.71
N TYR A 122 11.01 -2.48 13.13
CA TYR A 122 10.69 -3.24 11.93
C TYR A 122 10.29 -4.66 12.33
N LEU A 123 9.07 -5.05 11.97
CA LEU A 123 8.43 -6.27 12.44
C LEU A 123 8.01 -7.10 11.23
N ALA A 124 8.38 -8.38 11.19
CA ALA A 124 7.94 -9.28 10.14
C ALA A 124 7.48 -10.64 10.70
N ASN A 125 6.99 -11.49 9.81
CA ASN A 125 6.67 -12.88 10.15
C ASN A 125 7.67 -13.83 9.49
N ALA A 126 8.09 -14.87 10.21
CA ALA A 126 8.84 -16.01 9.67
C ALA A 126 10.06 -15.66 8.78
N ASN A 127 10.76 -14.55 9.06
CA ASN A 127 11.86 -14.01 8.26
C ASN A 127 11.49 -13.76 6.78
N THR A 128 10.24 -13.39 6.50
CA THR A 128 9.73 -13.22 5.13
C THR A 128 10.03 -11.86 4.51
N GLN A 129 10.57 -10.90 5.28
CA GLN A 129 10.72 -9.49 4.90
C GLN A 129 11.50 -9.26 3.61
N ASN A 130 12.41 -10.18 3.27
CA ASN A 130 13.29 -10.13 2.11
C ASN A 130 12.92 -11.13 1.01
N ILE A 131 11.80 -11.84 1.12
CA ILE A 131 11.33 -12.74 0.07
C ILE A 131 10.73 -11.93 -1.08
N LEU A 132 11.18 -12.22 -2.30
CA LEU A 132 10.72 -11.56 -3.52
C LEU A 132 9.33 -12.07 -3.93
N TYR A 133 8.51 -11.16 -4.42
CA TYR A 133 7.22 -11.43 -5.07
C TYR A 133 6.91 -10.34 -6.09
N GLU A 134 5.86 -10.54 -6.88
CA GLU A 134 5.36 -9.53 -7.78
C GLU A 134 4.49 -8.50 -7.02
N PRO A 135 4.84 -7.20 -6.98
CA PRO A 135 4.12 -6.19 -6.21
C PRO A 135 2.77 -5.81 -6.84
N TRP A 136 2.48 -6.26 -8.05
CA TRP A 136 1.26 -5.87 -8.78
C TRP A 136 1.09 -4.35 -8.79
N SER A 137 -0.11 -3.86 -8.52
CA SER A 137 -0.42 -2.43 -8.51
C SER A 137 0.02 -1.70 -7.24
N SER A 138 0.54 -2.38 -6.20
CA SER A 138 1.03 -1.67 -5.00
C SER A 138 2.23 -0.78 -5.31
N SER A 139 3.04 -1.15 -6.31
CA SER A 139 4.19 -0.36 -6.75
C SER A 139 3.84 0.89 -7.57
N LYS A 140 2.56 1.13 -7.92
CA LYS A 140 2.17 2.29 -8.74
C LYS A 140 2.47 3.63 -8.08
N ILE A 141 2.43 3.69 -6.75
CA ILE A 141 2.82 4.89 -6.02
C ILE A 141 4.32 5.21 -6.17
N MET A 142 5.16 4.20 -6.43
CA MET A 142 6.60 4.38 -6.66
C MET A 142 6.85 4.93 -8.06
N ALA A 143 6.05 4.51 -9.06
CA ALA A 143 6.09 5.11 -10.40
C ALA A 143 5.75 6.60 -10.35
N PHE A 144 4.68 6.94 -9.63
CA PHE A 144 4.27 8.33 -9.42
C PHE A 144 5.34 9.14 -8.69
N ALA A 145 5.84 8.64 -7.55
CA ALA A 145 6.88 9.31 -6.79
C ALA A 145 8.17 9.51 -7.60
N GLY A 146 8.59 8.48 -8.34
CA GLY A 146 9.74 8.55 -9.24
C GLY A 146 9.56 9.60 -10.34
N ALA A 147 8.38 9.67 -10.97
CA ALA A 147 8.11 10.66 -12.00
C ALA A 147 8.21 12.10 -11.45
N LEU A 148 7.63 12.36 -10.28
CA LEU A 148 7.69 13.68 -9.66
C LEU A 148 9.10 14.05 -9.20
N ALA A 149 9.86 13.08 -8.71
CA ALA A 149 11.27 13.25 -8.38
C ALA A 149 12.11 13.59 -9.63
N THR A 150 11.86 12.90 -10.76
CA THR A 150 12.53 13.17 -12.05
C THR A 150 12.19 14.57 -12.58
N ILE A 151 10.94 15.01 -12.44
CA ILE A 151 10.53 16.38 -12.81
C ILE A 151 11.27 17.41 -11.95
N GLY A 152 11.55 17.10 -10.68
CA GLY A 152 12.41 17.91 -9.81
C GLY A 152 11.87 19.31 -9.53
N ARG A 153 10.56 19.53 -9.74
CA ARG A 153 9.87 20.81 -9.61
C ARG A 153 8.62 20.65 -8.78
N GLU A 154 8.32 21.69 -8.01
CA GLU A 154 7.04 21.79 -7.30
C GLU A 154 5.87 21.77 -8.27
N VAL A 155 4.96 20.82 -8.05
CA VAL A 155 3.68 20.70 -8.75
C VAL A 155 2.60 20.39 -7.72
N SER A 156 1.36 20.76 -8.04
CA SER A 156 0.21 20.54 -7.18
C SER A 156 -0.80 19.62 -7.84
N ALA A 157 -1.78 19.16 -7.06
CA ALA A 157 -2.90 18.38 -7.58
C ALA A 157 -3.71 19.11 -8.68
N SER A 158 -3.67 20.45 -8.72
CA SER A 158 -4.34 21.24 -9.76
C SER A 158 -3.53 21.39 -11.05
N THR A 159 -2.27 20.96 -11.07
CA THR A 159 -1.44 20.94 -12.28
C THR A 159 -2.13 20.10 -13.35
N LEU A 160 -2.23 20.62 -14.57
CA LEU A 160 -2.83 19.90 -15.69
C LEU A 160 -1.76 19.14 -16.47
N VAL A 161 -2.01 17.85 -16.70
CA VAL A 161 -1.27 16.99 -17.63
C VAL A 161 -2.14 16.87 -18.87
N GLY A 162 -1.80 17.64 -19.91
CA GLY A 162 -2.77 17.92 -20.97
C GLY A 162 -3.94 18.72 -20.42
N ASP A 163 -5.13 18.14 -20.38
CA ASP A 163 -6.33 18.72 -19.77
C ASP A 163 -6.82 18.00 -18.51
N VAL A 164 -6.06 17.03 -17.99
CA VAL A 164 -6.41 16.23 -16.80
C VAL A 164 -5.61 16.73 -15.59
N LYS A 165 -6.25 16.93 -14.45
CA LYS A 165 -5.54 17.32 -13.23
C LYS A 165 -4.66 16.19 -12.70
N LEU A 166 -3.48 16.53 -12.20
CA LEU A 166 -2.55 15.56 -11.60
C LEU A 166 -3.16 14.88 -10.36
N GLY A 167 -3.98 15.61 -9.59
CA GLY A 167 -4.78 15.09 -8.48
C GLY A 167 -5.82 14.05 -8.93
N ASP A 168 -6.41 14.23 -10.11
CA ASP A 168 -7.35 13.26 -10.69
C ASP A 168 -6.62 11.97 -11.09
N LEU A 169 -5.42 12.08 -11.68
CA LEU A 169 -4.60 10.94 -12.08
C LEU A 169 -4.17 10.09 -10.89
N ILE A 170 -3.64 10.69 -9.81
CA ILE A 170 -3.22 9.93 -8.62
C ILE A 170 -4.40 9.34 -7.86
N THR A 171 -5.54 10.02 -7.85
CA THR A 171 -6.78 9.49 -7.24
C THR A 171 -7.27 8.27 -8.02
N SER A 172 -7.36 8.37 -9.35
CA SER A 172 -7.73 7.27 -10.25
C SER A 172 -6.77 6.08 -10.17
N ILE A 173 -5.45 6.33 -10.02
CA ILE A 173 -4.46 5.27 -9.77
C ILE A 173 -4.86 4.44 -8.55
N ASN A 174 -5.27 5.07 -7.46
CA ASN A 174 -5.51 4.40 -6.18
C ASN A 174 -6.91 3.80 -6.07
N SER A 175 -7.94 4.50 -6.56
CA SER A 175 -9.35 4.09 -6.47
C SER A 175 -9.77 3.07 -7.54
N TYR A 176 -9.01 2.93 -8.64
CA TYR A 176 -9.43 2.18 -9.85
C TYR A 176 -10.74 2.70 -10.47
N ALA A 177 -11.11 3.93 -10.16
CA ALA A 177 -12.33 4.57 -10.62
C ALA A 177 -12.02 5.92 -11.26
N PRO A 178 -12.91 6.42 -12.14
CA PRO A 178 -12.76 7.76 -12.70
C PRO A 178 -12.68 8.84 -11.62
N SER A 179 -11.87 9.87 -11.87
CA SER A 179 -11.81 11.12 -11.09
C SER A 179 -11.67 12.27 -12.06
N GLY A 180 -12.63 13.19 -12.08
CA GLY A 180 -12.65 14.26 -13.08
C GLY A 180 -12.57 13.73 -14.51
N LYS A 181 -11.48 14.07 -15.21
CA LYS A 181 -11.18 13.61 -16.58
C LYS A 181 -10.29 12.37 -16.65
N ALA A 182 -9.79 11.88 -15.52
CA ALA A 182 -9.11 10.58 -15.50
C ALA A 182 -10.15 9.47 -15.62
N ASP A 183 -9.94 8.53 -16.55
CA ASP A 183 -10.92 7.51 -16.97
C ASP A 183 -11.00 6.26 -16.07
N GLY A 184 -10.19 6.20 -15.01
CA GLY A 184 -10.08 5.03 -14.13
C GLY A 184 -9.05 3.99 -14.58
N ASN A 185 -8.37 4.16 -15.72
CA ASN A 185 -7.37 3.22 -16.21
C ASN A 185 -6.04 3.37 -15.44
N SER A 186 -6.05 2.89 -14.19
CA SER A 186 -4.92 2.92 -13.26
C SER A 186 -3.63 2.31 -13.86
N ASN A 187 -3.74 1.31 -14.74
CA ASN A 187 -2.59 0.70 -15.41
C ASN A 187 -1.95 1.64 -16.44
N ALA A 188 -2.77 2.28 -17.29
CA ALA A 188 -2.26 3.21 -18.28
C ALA A 188 -1.63 4.44 -17.62
N ILE A 189 -2.29 5.01 -16.61
CA ILE A 189 -1.79 6.18 -15.88
C ILE A 189 -0.47 5.87 -15.17
N ALA A 190 -0.37 4.72 -14.48
CA ALA A 190 0.88 4.36 -13.81
C ALA A 190 2.02 4.02 -14.80
N THR A 191 1.69 3.49 -15.97
CA THR A 191 2.68 3.23 -17.03
C THR A 191 3.22 4.56 -17.57
N TYR A 192 2.37 5.57 -17.76
CA TYR A 192 2.80 6.93 -18.12
C TYR A 192 3.81 7.50 -17.11
N PHE A 193 3.53 7.43 -15.80
CA PHE A 193 4.48 7.90 -14.79
C PHE A 193 5.78 7.08 -14.77
N ALA A 194 5.70 5.76 -14.98
CA ALA A 194 6.91 4.96 -15.11
C ALA A 194 7.74 5.37 -16.35
N ASN A 195 7.09 5.74 -17.45
CA ASN A 195 7.74 6.23 -18.67
C ASN A 195 8.37 7.61 -18.51
N ILE A 196 7.86 8.47 -17.61
CA ILE A 196 8.52 9.72 -17.23
C ILE A 196 9.78 9.43 -16.41
N ALA A 197 9.66 8.56 -15.41
CA ALA A 197 10.75 8.30 -14.47
C ALA A 197 11.92 7.54 -15.12
N GLY A 198 11.61 6.58 -15.99
CA GLY A 198 12.57 5.60 -16.51
C GLY A 198 12.85 4.45 -15.54
N ARG A 199 13.00 3.23 -16.07
CA ARG A 199 13.15 1.99 -15.30
C ARG A 199 14.51 1.89 -14.62
N GLU A 200 15.54 2.48 -15.20
CA GLU A 200 16.85 2.60 -14.55
C GLU A 200 16.76 3.44 -13.28
N PHE A 201 16.15 4.62 -13.37
CA PHE A 201 15.96 5.48 -12.22
C PHE A 201 15.09 4.80 -11.15
N LEU A 202 13.92 4.28 -11.53
CA LEU A 202 13.01 3.58 -10.61
C LEU A 202 13.67 2.38 -9.93
N THR A 203 14.47 1.59 -10.65
CA THR A 203 15.23 0.49 -10.05
C THR A 203 16.32 1.01 -9.13
N GLY A 204 17.06 2.04 -9.54
CA GLY A 204 18.11 2.65 -8.73
C GLY A 204 17.60 3.26 -7.43
N LEU A 205 16.33 3.70 -7.36
CA LEU A 205 15.73 4.18 -6.11
C LEU A 205 15.73 3.12 -5.01
N PHE A 206 15.65 1.83 -5.34
CA PHE A 206 15.78 0.76 -4.34
C PHE A 206 17.23 0.54 -3.91
N HIS A 207 18.20 1.01 -4.68
CA HIS A 207 19.62 0.76 -4.48
C HIS A 207 20.34 2.06 -4.15
N ASP A 208 21.42 2.34 -4.87
CA ASP A 208 22.37 3.42 -4.66
C ASP A 208 21.78 4.83 -4.80
N LYS A 209 20.63 5.00 -5.46
CA LYS A 209 20.02 6.33 -5.62
C LYS A 209 19.25 6.79 -4.39
N TRP A 210 18.76 5.89 -3.53
CA TRP A 210 17.95 6.31 -2.39
C TRP A 210 17.84 5.32 -1.22
N LEU A 211 17.26 4.13 -1.43
CA LEU A 211 16.94 3.23 -0.32
C LEU A 211 18.16 2.46 0.21
N ASN A 212 19.17 2.21 -0.62
CA ASN A 212 20.33 1.37 -0.30
C ASN A 212 19.93 -0.02 0.23
N MET A 213 18.95 -0.66 -0.42
CA MET A 213 18.54 -2.02 -0.06
C MET A 213 19.67 -3.01 -0.39
N ASN A 214 19.89 -4.00 0.47
CA ASN A 214 20.96 -4.98 0.26
C ASN A 214 20.61 -6.04 -0.79
N ASN A 215 19.32 -6.30 -1.02
CA ASN A 215 18.89 -7.35 -1.95
C ASN A 215 18.96 -6.84 -3.41
N PRO A 216 19.96 -7.25 -4.22
CA PRO A 216 20.17 -6.71 -5.56
C PRO A 216 19.11 -7.17 -6.57
N ALA A 217 18.31 -8.18 -6.22
CA ALA A 217 17.26 -8.70 -7.10
C ALA A 217 15.99 -7.83 -7.09
N ILE A 218 15.86 -6.88 -6.15
CA ILE A 218 14.78 -5.90 -6.17
C ILE A 218 14.94 -5.02 -7.41
N ARG A 219 13.90 -4.92 -8.23
CA ARG A 219 13.95 -4.09 -9.44
C ARG A 219 12.57 -3.60 -9.85
N PHE A 220 12.55 -2.53 -10.63
CA PHE A 220 11.38 -1.99 -11.28
C PHE A 220 11.70 -1.82 -12.78
N ARG A 221 11.52 -2.90 -13.55
CA ARG A 221 11.82 -2.93 -15.00
C ARG A 221 10.57 -3.08 -15.87
N GLY A 222 9.39 -3.27 -15.29
CA GLY A 222 8.15 -3.51 -16.03
C GLY A 222 7.29 -2.29 -16.37
N ALA A 223 6.11 -2.58 -16.90
CA ALA A 223 4.96 -1.68 -17.01
C ALA A 223 3.75 -2.30 -16.27
N TYR A 224 2.59 -1.62 -16.32
CA TYR A 224 1.33 -2.09 -15.72
C TYR A 224 0.29 -2.52 -16.76
N GLY A 225 0.59 -2.33 -18.05
CA GLY A 225 -0.24 -2.70 -19.18
C GLY A 225 0.48 -2.38 -20.49
N PRO A 226 -0.10 -2.73 -21.64
CA PRO A 226 0.52 -2.50 -22.94
C PRO A 226 0.43 -1.04 -23.39
N THR A 227 -0.42 -0.22 -22.77
CA THR A 227 -0.70 1.14 -23.23
C THR A 227 -0.51 2.11 -22.07
N ALA A 228 0.22 3.20 -22.31
CA ALA A 228 0.35 4.31 -21.37
C ALA A 228 -0.80 5.31 -21.53
N PHE A 229 -1.11 6.06 -20.47
CA PHE A 229 -1.96 7.23 -20.56
C PHE A 229 -1.30 8.24 -21.51
N ALA A 230 -2.06 8.72 -22.50
CA ALA A 230 -1.59 9.66 -23.50
C ALA A 230 -2.33 11.00 -23.30
N PRO A 231 -1.71 12.00 -22.63
CA PRO A 231 -2.33 13.31 -22.52
C PRO A 231 -2.44 13.97 -23.90
N ASN A 232 -3.42 14.87 -24.06
CA ASN A 232 -3.61 15.61 -25.31
C ASN A 232 -2.49 16.61 -25.64
N SER A 233 -1.56 16.82 -24.70
CA SER A 233 -0.37 17.68 -24.82
C SER A 233 0.73 17.12 -23.91
N ALA A 234 1.99 17.20 -24.36
CA ALA A 234 3.17 16.88 -23.56
C ALA A 234 3.45 17.94 -22.48
N ASP A 235 2.88 19.14 -22.63
CA ASP A 235 3.03 20.21 -21.64
C ASP A 235 2.23 19.91 -20.38
N TRP A 236 2.94 19.88 -19.25
CA TRP A 236 2.35 20.03 -17.93
C TRP A 236 2.14 21.51 -17.66
N GLN A 237 0.90 21.90 -17.39
CA GLN A 237 0.53 23.27 -17.10
C GLN A 237 0.30 23.46 -15.61
N PHE A 238 1.18 24.24 -14.97
CA PHE A 238 1.12 24.54 -13.54
C PHE A 238 0.16 25.68 -13.23
N ASP A 239 0.16 26.69 -14.10
CA ASP A 239 -0.75 27.84 -14.06
C ASP A 239 -0.94 28.44 -15.48
N LEU A 240 -1.56 29.62 -15.60
CA LEU A 240 -1.81 30.27 -16.89
C LEU A 240 -0.54 30.66 -17.68
N ARG A 241 0.60 30.80 -17.01
CA ARG A 241 1.86 31.30 -17.59
C ARG A 241 2.99 30.27 -17.52
N ASN A 242 2.91 29.31 -16.63
CA ASN A 242 3.98 28.33 -16.38
C ASN A 242 3.60 26.95 -16.92
N LYS A 243 4.43 26.45 -17.84
CA LYS A 243 4.34 25.12 -18.43
C LYS A 243 5.71 24.44 -18.43
N LEU A 244 5.72 23.12 -18.50
CA LEU A 244 6.91 22.29 -18.68
C LEU A 244 6.58 21.20 -19.70
N ALA A 245 7.33 21.13 -20.79
CA ALA A 245 7.29 19.98 -21.68
C ALA A 245 7.86 18.77 -20.93
N VAL A 246 7.05 17.73 -20.78
CA VAL A 246 7.45 16.45 -20.18
C VAL A 246 7.43 15.40 -21.28
N GLU A 247 8.60 14.86 -21.60
CA GLU A 247 8.80 13.89 -22.67
C GLU A 247 8.99 12.48 -22.06
N PRO A 248 7.91 11.72 -21.82
CA PRO A 248 8.03 10.33 -21.42
C PRO A 248 8.51 9.47 -22.59
N PHE A 249 9.01 8.26 -22.30
CA PHE A 249 9.04 7.21 -23.32
C PHE A 249 7.64 7.00 -23.89
N ALA A 250 7.51 6.98 -25.23
CA ALA A 250 6.20 6.87 -25.89
C ALA A 250 5.58 5.51 -25.60
N GLU A 251 6.34 4.44 -25.82
CA GLU A 251 6.01 3.09 -25.40
C GLU A 251 6.94 2.64 -24.28
N ALA A 252 6.45 1.72 -23.42
CA ALA A 252 7.29 1.20 -22.35
C ALA A 252 8.55 0.51 -22.89
N GLY A 253 8.47 -0.11 -24.08
CA GLY A 253 9.60 -0.77 -24.74
C GLY A 253 10.65 0.17 -25.32
N ASP A 254 10.39 1.48 -25.39
CA ASP A 254 11.38 2.47 -25.83
C ASP A 254 12.42 2.76 -24.74
N ASP A 255 12.11 2.42 -23.48
CA ASP A 255 13.06 2.49 -22.37
C ASP A 255 14.07 1.34 -22.49
N PRO A 256 15.39 1.62 -22.63
CA PRO A 256 16.42 0.58 -22.77
C PRO A 256 16.49 -0.42 -21.61
N PHE A 257 15.92 -0.04 -20.46
CA PHE A 257 15.88 -0.86 -19.26
C PHE A 257 14.52 -1.52 -19.03
N TYR A 258 13.59 -1.40 -19.97
CA TYR A 258 12.33 -2.11 -19.91
C TYR A 258 12.55 -3.63 -20.05
N GLN A 259 11.81 -4.37 -19.23
CA GLN A 259 11.68 -5.82 -19.33
C GLN A 259 10.21 -6.17 -19.49
N ALA A 260 9.89 -6.94 -20.52
CA ALA A 260 8.57 -7.52 -20.69
C ALA A 260 8.22 -8.41 -19.50
N TYR A 261 6.92 -8.61 -19.26
CA TYR A 261 6.46 -9.44 -18.14
C TYR A 261 7.03 -10.86 -18.16
N ARG A 262 7.14 -11.43 -19.36
CA ARG A 262 7.69 -12.77 -19.64
C ARG A 262 9.14 -12.70 -20.13
N CYS A 263 10.00 -11.95 -19.47
CA CYS A 263 11.41 -11.90 -19.89
C CYS A 263 12.14 -13.19 -19.52
N ASP A 264 12.99 -13.70 -20.41
CA ASP A 264 13.66 -15.01 -20.26
C ASP A 264 14.50 -15.12 -18.98
N GLU A 265 15.04 -13.99 -18.51
CA GLU A 265 15.87 -13.90 -17.31
C GLU A 265 15.11 -13.44 -16.06
N CYS A 266 13.80 -13.19 -16.18
CA CYS A 266 13.01 -12.63 -15.08
C CYS A 266 12.75 -13.64 -13.96
N GLY A 267 12.84 -14.93 -14.26
CA GLY A 267 12.42 -16.01 -13.37
C GLY A 267 10.94 -15.90 -13.01
N ILE A 268 10.55 -16.54 -11.91
CA ILE A 268 9.13 -16.62 -11.51
C ILE A 268 8.57 -15.28 -11.00
N THR A 269 9.42 -14.40 -10.46
CA THR A 269 8.98 -13.15 -9.81
C THR A 269 8.80 -11.97 -10.78
N GLY A 270 8.96 -12.21 -12.08
CA GLY A 270 8.65 -11.24 -13.14
C GLY A 270 9.63 -10.06 -13.25
N ASN A 271 9.14 -8.96 -13.82
CA ASN A 271 9.93 -7.78 -14.19
C ASN A 271 9.94 -6.65 -13.14
N LYS A 272 9.20 -6.82 -12.03
CA LYS A 272 9.15 -5.84 -10.93
C LYS A 272 9.31 -6.50 -9.55
N PRO A 273 10.13 -7.54 -9.34
CA PRO A 273 10.18 -8.22 -8.07
C PRO A 273 10.58 -7.26 -6.94
N MET A 274 9.82 -7.30 -5.85
CA MET A 274 10.02 -6.50 -4.66
C MET A 274 9.83 -7.36 -3.41
N THR A 275 10.24 -6.85 -2.26
CA THR A 275 10.04 -7.47 -0.95
C THR A 275 9.10 -6.62 -0.10
N THR A 276 8.51 -7.17 0.96
CA THR A 276 7.66 -6.38 1.88
C THR A 276 8.48 -5.29 2.57
N LEU A 277 9.75 -5.56 2.91
CA LEU A 277 10.64 -4.53 3.47
C LEU A 277 10.84 -3.37 2.51
N ALA A 278 11.13 -3.65 1.23
CA ALA A 278 11.39 -2.60 0.24
C ALA A 278 10.16 -1.72 0.01
N GLN A 279 8.97 -2.32 -0.07
CA GLN A 279 7.73 -1.57 -0.25
C GLN A 279 7.37 -0.72 0.99
N ALA A 280 7.46 -1.32 2.18
CA ALA A 280 7.17 -0.62 3.43
C ALA A 280 8.16 0.52 3.68
N GLU A 281 9.45 0.31 3.44
CA GLU A 281 10.47 1.34 3.63
C GLU A 281 10.32 2.48 2.62
N PHE A 282 10.02 2.17 1.35
CA PHE A 282 9.72 3.19 0.35
C PHE A 282 8.60 4.11 0.84
N LEU A 283 7.45 3.55 1.22
CA LEU A 283 6.32 4.35 1.70
C LEU A 283 6.65 5.06 3.02
N LYS A 284 7.36 4.41 3.94
CA LYS A 284 7.79 5.02 5.21
C LYS A 284 8.60 6.29 4.95
N ARG A 285 9.61 6.24 4.06
CA ARG A 285 10.43 7.43 3.76
C ARG A 285 9.63 8.52 3.04
N MET A 286 8.62 8.15 2.25
CA MET A 286 7.69 9.11 1.65
C MET A 286 6.86 9.83 2.72
N VAL A 287 6.20 9.09 3.62
CA VAL A 287 5.33 9.70 4.65
C VAL A 287 6.11 10.48 5.70
N THR A 288 7.36 10.11 5.97
CA THR A 288 8.26 10.86 6.86
C THR A 288 9.06 11.94 6.11
N HIS A 289 8.75 12.27 4.85
CA HIS A 289 9.52 13.22 4.05
C HIS A 289 9.74 14.55 4.79
N ASN A 290 8.72 15.07 5.46
CA ASN A 290 8.83 16.36 6.17
C ASN A 290 9.66 16.25 7.45
N SER A 291 9.48 15.19 8.22
CA SER A 291 10.08 15.02 9.55
C SER A 291 11.45 14.36 9.59
N GLU A 292 11.81 13.63 8.54
CA GLU A 292 13.09 12.92 8.40
C GLU A 292 13.86 13.42 7.16
N PRO A 293 14.49 14.61 7.22
CA PRO A 293 15.23 15.18 6.09
C PRO A 293 16.31 14.27 5.52
N GLN A 294 16.90 13.42 6.37
CA GLN A 294 17.97 12.48 6.03
C GLN A 294 17.53 11.43 4.99
N THR A 295 16.23 11.14 4.92
CA THR A 295 15.68 10.09 4.05
C THR A 295 14.85 10.64 2.89
N ARG A 296 14.85 11.96 2.65
CA ARG A 296 14.05 12.55 1.56
C ARG A 296 14.49 12.02 0.21
N LEU A 297 13.52 11.64 -0.61
CA LEU A 297 13.74 11.36 -2.03
C LEU A 297 14.18 12.66 -2.72
N PRO A 298 15.39 12.72 -3.31
CA PRO A 298 15.83 13.91 -4.03
C PRO A 298 14.86 14.28 -5.16
N GLY A 299 14.57 15.58 -5.31
CA GLY A 299 13.64 16.10 -6.31
C GLY A 299 12.15 15.97 -5.95
N PHE A 300 11.80 15.17 -4.94
CA PHE A 300 10.43 15.08 -4.42
C PHE A 300 10.16 16.20 -3.41
N MET A 301 8.95 16.77 -3.43
CA MET A 301 8.59 17.97 -2.67
C MET A 301 7.44 17.69 -1.67
N PRO A 302 7.28 18.51 -0.61
CA PRO A 302 6.17 18.36 0.34
C PRO A 302 4.77 18.40 -0.31
N SER A 303 4.56 19.24 -1.32
CA SER A 303 3.31 19.31 -2.09
C SER A 303 3.02 18.03 -2.88
N HIS A 304 4.05 17.31 -3.31
CA HIS A 304 3.90 15.99 -3.93
C HIS A 304 3.42 14.94 -2.92
N LEU A 305 3.88 15.02 -1.66
CA LEU A 305 3.41 14.11 -0.59
C LEU A 305 1.93 14.34 -0.29
N ASP A 306 1.52 15.60 -0.12
CA ASP A 306 0.12 15.94 0.13
C ASP A 306 -0.77 15.43 -1.01
N MET A 307 -0.36 15.65 -2.27
CA MET A 307 -1.04 15.13 -3.44
C MET A 307 -1.07 13.59 -3.50
N LEU A 308 0.02 12.91 -3.15
CA LEU A 308 0.07 11.44 -3.09
C LEU A 308 -0.95 10.90 -2.08
N LEU A 309 -1.02 11.50 -0.89
CA LEU A 309 -1.84 10.99 0.20
C LEU A 309 -3.31 11.37 0.06
N TYR A 310 -3.59 12.62 -0.30
CA TYR A 310 -4.92 13.23 -0.25
C TYR A 310 -5.45 13.68 -1.62
N GLY A 311 -4.60 13.88 -2.61
CA GLY A 311 -5.01 14.39 -3.92
C GLY A 311 -5.72 15.75 -3.87
N ASN A 312 -5.49 16.57 -2.83
CA ASN A 312 -6.24 17.80 -2.55
C ASN A 312 -6.32 18.75 -3.76
N GLY A 313 -7.49 18.86 -4.40
CA GLY A 313 -7.67 19.61 -5.65
C GLY A 313 -8.07 18.73 -6.84
N HIS A 314 -8.15 17.41 -6.63
CA HIS A 314 -8.87 16.50 -7.51
C HIS A 314 -10.30 17.02 -7.76
N SER A 315 -10.83 16.68 -8.93
CA SER A 315 -12.20 16.98 -9.32
C SER A 315 -13.16 15.94 -8.74
N ASN A 316 -14.44 16.00 -9.07
CA ASN A 316 -15.43 15.00 -8.64
C ASN A 316 -14.91 13.58 -8.84
N SER A 317 -14.90 12.79 -7.77
CA SER A 317 -14.46 11.40 -7.75
C SER A 317 -15.62 10.54 -7.23
N VAL A 318 -15.58 9.23 -7.51
CA VAL A 318 -16.59 8.28 -7.01
C VAL A 318 -16.61 8.23 -5.46
N VAL A 319 -15.51 8.62 -4.83
CA VAL A 319 -15.37 8.76 -3.37
C VAL A 319 -15.01 10.19 -2.99
N ASP A 320 -15.49 10.65 -1.84
CA ASP A 320 -15.17 11.99 -1.30
C ASP A 320 -13.78 12.01 -0.64
N ALA A 321 -12.77 11.54 -1.39
CA ALA A 321 -11.36 11.49 -1.04
C ALA A 321 -10.50 11.40 -2.30
N GLY A 322 -9.24 11.83 -2.21
CA GLY A 322 -8.26 11.72 -3.28
C GLY A 322 -7.00 10.95 -2.86
N GLY A 323 -6.07 10.81 -3.80
CA GLY A 323 -4.77 10.18 -3.57
C GLY A 323 -4.89 8.75 -2.99
N MET A 324 -3.98 8.37 -2.11
CA MET A 324 -3.99 7.07 -1.43
C MET A 324 -5.14 6.92 -0.42
N GLN A 325 -5.75 8.01 0.05
CA GLN A 325 -6.95 7.92 0.90
C GLN A 325 -8.17 7.39 0.11
N ALA A 326 -8.18 7.59 -1.20
CA ALA A 326 -9.17 7.00 -2.11
C ALA A 326 -8.92 5.51 -2.42
N GLY A 327 -7.88 4.90 -1.85
CA GLY A 327 -7.48 3.52 -2.12
C GLY A 327 -8.54 2.50 -1.68
N ILE A 328 -8.97 1.64 -2.61
CA ILE A 328 -9.98 0.60 -2.36
C ILE A 328 -9.54 -0.43 -1.30
N GLY A 329 -10.53 -1.15 -0.79
CA GLY A 329 -10.39 -2.28 0.11
C GLY A 329 -10.61 -1.90 1.57
N VAL A 330 -11.32 -2.76 2.31
CA VAL A 330 -11.61 -2.51 3.73
C VAL A 330 -10.94 -3.51 4.68
N LEU A 331 -10.04 -4.36 4.16
CA LEU A 331 -9.45 -5.47 4.93
C LEU A 331 -8.66 -4.97 6.15
N LEU A 332 -7.79 -3.99 5.93
CA LEU A 332 -6.94 -3.41 6.97
C LEU A 332 -7.77 -2.65 8.00
N ALA A 333 -8.76 -1.88 7.55
CA ALA A 333 -9.65 -1.15 8.46
C ALA A 333 -10.44 -2.10 9.36
N ARG A 334 -10.95 -3.22 8.82
CA ARG A 334 -11.60 -4.29 9.59
C ARG A 334 -10.64 -4.92 10.59
N ALA A 335 -9.44 -5.32 10.16
CA ALA A 335 -8.45 -5.93 11.04
C ALA A 335 -8.03 -5.03 12.20
N ILE A 336 -7.88 -3.71 11.94
CA ILE A 336 -7.58 -2.73 12.98
C ILE A 336 -8.76 -2.59 13.95
N ALA A 337 -9.98 -2.44 13.42
CA ALA A 337 -11.18 -2.31 14.26
C ALA A 337 -11.39 -3.55 15.14
N ASP A 338 -11.26 -4.75 14.58
CA ASP A 338 -11.38 -6.02 15.30
C ASP A 338 -10.30 -6.15 16.39
N ALA A 339 -9.08 -5.68 16.13
CA ALA A 339 -8.00 -5.68 17.11
C ALA A 339 -8.23 -4.68 18.26
N LEU A 340 -8.88 -3.55 17.99
CA LEU A 340 -9.13 -2.48 18.97
C LEU A 340 -10.40 -2.71 19.79
N ALA A 341 -11.42 -3.35 19.20
CA ALA A 341 -12.67 -3.70 19.86
C ALA A 341 -13.08 -5.16 19.55
N PRO A 342 -12.35 -6.15 20.08
CA PRO A 342 -12.62 -7.57 19.79
C PRO A 342 -14.05 -7.97 20.18
N GLY A 343 -14.76 -8.62 19.24
CA GLY A 343 -16.14 -9.08 19.45
C GLY A 343 -17.22 -8.00 19.37
N SER A 344 -16.87 -6.78 18.94
CA SER A 344 -17.86 -5.74 18.67
C SER A 344 -18.67 -6.05 17.42
N ASP A 345 -20.00 -5.84 17.49
CA ASP A 345 -20.90 -5.92 16.32
C ASP A 345 -20.91 -4.60 15.50
N ALA A 346 -20.20 -3.57 15.97
CA ALA A 346 -20.14 -2.28 15.27
C ALA A 346 -19.29 -2.39 13.99
N SER A 347 -19.68 -1.64 12.95
CA SER A 347 -18.88 -1.56 11.73
C SER A 347 -17.47 -1.02 12.01
N ALA A 348 -16.48 -1.44 11.23
CA ALA A 348 -15.10 -0.98 11.38
C ALA A 348 -14.98 0.56 11.41
N LYS A 349 -15.74 1.26 10.57
CA LYS A 349 -15.80 2.73 10.58
C LYS A 349 -16.31 3.27 11.91
N ALA A 350 -17.39 2.71 12.44
CA ALA A 350 -17.97 3.15 13.71
C ALA A 350 -16.97 2.97 14.87
N VAL A 351 -16.29 1.82 14.95
CA VAL A 351 -15.24 1.56 15.94
C VAL A 351 -14.11 2.57 15.83
N LEU A 352 -13.58 2.79 14.61
CA LEU A 352 -12.48 3.72 14.39
C LEU A 352 -12.88 5.16 14.71
N ASP A 353 -14.07 5.60 14.30
CA ASP A 353 -14.59 6.93 14.58
C ASP A 353 -14.83 7.14 16.08
N GLU A 354 -15.37 6.15 16.78
CA GLU A 354 -15.62 6.21 18.22
C GLU A 354 -14.30 6.33 19.00
N LEU A 355 -13.31 5.50 18.69
CA LEU A 355 -12.04 5.46 19.44
C LEU A 355 -11.12 6.65 19.15
N THR A 356 -11.27 7.32 18.00
CA THR A 356 -10.37 8.41 17.57
C THR A 356 -11.08 9.74 17.34
N GLY A 357 -12.40 9.81 17.50
CA GLY A 357 -13.18 11.00 17.16
C GLY A 357 -13.09 11.38 15.68
N GLY A 358 -12.82 10.41 14.79
CA GLY A 358 -12.55 10.63 13.36
C GLY A 358 -11.10 10.99 13.01
N ARG A 359 -10.17 10.98 13.97
CA ARG A 359 -8.73 11.24 13.75
C ARG A 359 -7.95 9.96 13.42
N TRP A 360 -8.45 9.22 12.44
CA TRP A 360 -7.76 8.08 11.86
C TRP A 360 -7.52 8.30 10.37
N ARG A 361 -6.43 7.77 9.81
CA ARG A 361 -6.17 7.74 8.36
C ARG A 361 -5.60 6.39 7.98
N ILE A 362 -6.06 5.86 6.86
CA ILE A 362 -5.47 4.70 6.19
C ILE A 362 -5.21 5.14 4.76
N PHE A 363 -3.94 5.29 4.42
CA PHE A 363 -3.49 5.54 3.05
C PHE A 363 -3.04 4.21 2.48
N GLN A 364 -3.65 3.74 1.41
CA GLN A 364 -3.35 2.40 0.92
C GLN A 364 -3.37 2.30 -0.59
N LYS A 365 -2.58 1.35 -1.08
CA LYS A 365 -2.63 0.88 -2.45
C LYS A 365 -2.63 -0.65 -2.45
N ILE A 366 -3.69 -1.22 -2.99
CA ILE A 366 -3.84 -2.65 -3.20
C ILE A 366 -3.49 -2.99 -4.64
N GLY A 367 -2.79 -4.10 -4.84
CA GLY A 367 -2.59 -4.75 -6.13
C GLY A 367 -2.93 -6.24 -6.05
N ALA A 368 -3.50 -6.76 -7.12
CA ALA A 368 -3.80 -8.17 -7.22
C ALA A 368 -3.87 -8.60 -8.69
N GLY A 369 -3.77 -9.90 -8.89
CA GLY A 369 -4.02 -10.52 -10.18
C GLY A 369 -3.57 -11.98 -10.24
N PRO A 370 -3.94 -12.67 -11.32
CA PRO A 370 -3.43 -13.99 -11.64
C PRO A 370 -2.00 -13.90 -12.18
N SER A 371 -1.03 -14.43 -11.43
CA SER A 371 0.36 -14.57 -11.86
C SER A 371 0.54 -15.84 -12.66
N GLU A 372 0.53 -15.72 -14.00
CA GLU A 372 0.84 -16.84 -14.89
C GLU A 372 2.28 -17.34 -14.71
N THR A 373 3.24 -16.45 -14.47
CA THR A 373 4.66 -16.82 -14.31
C THR A 373 4.93 -17.62 -13.04
N ARG A 374 4.06 -17.49 -12.02
CA ARG A 374 4.16 -18.23 -10.76
C ARG A 374 3.16 -19.36 -10.62
N GLY A 375 2.15 -19.41 -11.50
CA GLY A 375 0.99 -20.27 -11.32
C GLY A 375 0.25 -19.97 -10.01
N GLN A 376 0.17 -18.69 -9.62
CA GLN A 376 -0.43 -18.24 -8.37
C GLN A 376 -1.46 -17.13 -8.62
N SER A 377 -2.40 -16.97 -7.70
CA SER A 377 -3.28 -15.81 -7.62
C SER A 377 -2.87 -15.03 -6.39
N GLU A 378 -2.65 -13.74 -6.56
CA GLU A 378 -1.90 -12.96 -5.58
C GLU A 378 -2.63 -11.69 -5.18
N THR A 379 -2.34 -11.26 -3.96
CA THR A 379 -2.79 -9.99 -3.43
C THR A 379 -1.68 -9.35 -2.64
N VAL A 380 -1.51 -8.04 -2.85
CA VAL A 380 -0.50 -7.20 -2.21
C VAL A 380 -1.18 -5.94 -1.68
N LEU A 381 -0.91 -5.60 -0.43
CA LEU A 381 -1.35 -4.37 0.21
C LEU A 381 -0.12 -3.59 0.66
N LEU A 382 -0.02 -2.33 0.25
CA LEU A 382 0.93 -1.36 0.79
C LEU A 382 0.12 -0.24 1.45
N ALA A 383 0.38 0.03 2.73
CA ALA A 383 -0.40 1.01 3.47
C ALA A 383 0.41 1.77 4.52
N HIS A 384 -0.08 2.95 4.86
CA HIS A 384 0.33 3.72 6.02
C HIS A 384 -0.90 4.08 6.86
N VAL A 385 -0.79 3.91 8.17
CA VAL A 385 -1.89 4.03 9.13
C VAL A 385 -1.53 5.05 10.19
N VAL A 386 -2.47 5.96 10.48
CA VAL A 386 -2.39 6.91 11.59
C VAL A 386 -3.65 6.77 12.44
N LEU A 387 -3.50 6.52 13.74
CA LEU A 387 -4.58 6.39 14.71
C LEU A 387 -4.32 7.34 15.89
N GLN A 388 -5.03 8.47 15.93
CA GLN A 388 -5.00 9.38 17.08
C GLN A 388 -6.19 9.11 18.00
N PHE A 389 -5.98 8.26 18.99
CA PHE A 389 -7.01 7.92 19.97
C PHE A 389 -7.50 9.13 20.76
N ASN A 390 -8.75 9.08 21.23
CA ASN A 390 -9.29 10.05 22.19
C ASN A 390 -8.52 9.98 23.52
N GLU A 391 -8.07 8.78 23.89
CA GLU A 391 -7.27 8.53 25.09
C GLU A 391 -6.05 7.67 24.76
N GLY A 392 -4.91 7.98 25.39
CA GLY A 392 -3.66 7.26 25.21
C GLY A 392 -2.77 7.79 24.08
N LEU A 393 -1.63 7.13 23.90
CA LEU A 393 -0.65 7.55 22.87
C LEU A 393 -1.15 7.18 21.47
N PRO A 394 -0.91 8.03 20.45
CA PRO A 394 -1.22 7.71 19.07
C PRO A 394 -0.48 6.45 18.60
N ARG A 395 -0.99 5.84 17.52
CA ARG A 395 -0.31 4.75 16.80
C ARG A 395 -0.13 5.17 15.35
N GLU A 396 1.06 4.93 14.84
CA GLU A 396 1.39 5.19 13.45
C GLU A 396 2.31 4.08 12.95
N PHE A 397 2.03 3.54 11.78
CA PHE A 397 2.84 2.47 11.20
C PHE A 397 2.66 2.39 9.69
N THR A 398 3.71 1.93 9.02
CA THR A 398 3.68 1.59 7.58
C THR A 398 3.75 0.08 7.44
N LEU A 399 3.01 -0.52 6.52
CA LEU A 399 3.10 -1.96 6.27
C LEU A 399 2.99 -2.34 4.80
N ALA A 400 3.62 -3.45 4.46
CA ALA A 400 3.41 -4.17 3.21
C ALA A 400 3.07 -5.63 3.51
N VAL A 401 2.06 -6.15 2.83
CA VAL A 401 1.56 -7.51 3.00
C VAL A 401 1.40 -8.16 1.64
N GLN A 402 1.79 -9.42 1.51
CA GLN A 402 1.53 -10.22 0.34
C GLN A 402 0.98 -11.60 0.73
N THR A 403 -0.02 -12.04 -0.01
CA THR A 403 -0.59 -13.38 0.10
C THR A 403 -0.82 -13.98 -1.28
N GLU A 404 -0.68 -15.29 -1.36
CA GLU A 404 -0.86 -16.07 -2.59
C GLU A 404 -1.58 -17.38 -2.32
N VAL A 405 -2.26 -17.86 -3.36
CA VAL A 405 -2.85 -19.20 -3.44
C VAL A 405 -2.52 -19.82 -4.80
N GLU A 406 -2.43 -21.15 -4.83
CA GLU A 406 -2.11 -21.90 -6.04
C GLU A 406 -3.21 -21.72 -7.11
N GLY A 407 -2.78 -21.69 -8.38
CA GLY A 407 -3.62 -21.44 -9.55
C GLY A 407 -3.69 -19.96 -9.90
N ASN A 408 -3.89 -19.61 -11.17
CA ASN A 408 -3.86 -18.26 -11.72
C ASN A 408 -5.26 -17.83 -12.22
N SER A 409 -6.20 -17.63 -11.31
CA SER A 409 -7.61 -17.30 -11.63
C SER A 409 -8.11 -16.10 -10.83
N GLU A 410 -9.13 -15.43 -11.37
CA GLU A 410 -9.81 -14.33 -10.67
C GLU A 410 -10.44 -14.78 -9.34
N ALA A 411 -11.06 -15.97 -9.30
CA ALA A 411 -11.56 -16.54 -8.05
C ALA A 411 -10.42 -16.78 -7.03
N GLY A 412 -9.26 -17.23 -7.50
CA GLY A 412 -8.06 -17.36 -6.69
C GLY A 412 -7.60 -16.04 -6.06
N VAL A 413 -7.82 -14.90 -6.73
CA VAL A 413 -7.53 -13.59 -6.16
C VAL A 413 -8.42 -13.29 -4.95
N GLY A 414 -9.72 -13.59 -5.04
CA GLY A 414 -10.64 -13.47 -3.90
C GLY A 414 -10.20 -14.33 -2.70
N ARG A 415 -9.74 -15.55 -2.97
CA ARG A 415 -9.19 -16.46 -1.95
C ARG A 415 -7.90 -15.96 -1.32
N ALA A 416 -6.98 -15.41 -2.13
CA ALA A 416 -5.79 -14.72 -1.64
C ALA A 416 -6.19 -13.52 -0.75
N GLY A 417 -7.21 -12.76 -1.13
CA GLY A 417 -7.78 -11.68 -0.32
C GLY A 417 -8.30 -12.15 1.05
N LYS A 418 -9.03 -13.27 1.12
CA LYS A 418 -9.46 -13.87 2.39
C LYS A 418 -8.27 -14.27 3.27
N LYS A 419 -7.25 -14.86 2.65
CA LYS A 419 -5.99 -15.23 3.30
C LYS A 419 -5.28 -13.99 3.88
N MET A 420 -5.30 -12.87 3.13
CA MET A 420 -4.79 -11.58 3.59
C MET A 420 -5.58 -11.05 4.78
N GLN A 421 -6.92 -11.15 4.77
CA GLN A 421 -7.74 -10.75 5.92
C GLN A 421 -7.35 -11.54 7.18
N GLN A 422 -7.18 -12.87 7.07
CA GLN A 422 -6.75 -13.70 8.20
C GLN A 422 -5.38 -13.26 8.73
N LEU A 423 -4.42 -13.05 7.84
CA LEU A 423 -3.08 -12.56 8.20
C LEU A 423 -3.16 -11.21 8.91
N LEU A 424 -3.89 -10.25 8.36
CA LEU A 424 -4.05 -8.91 8.91
C LEU A 424 -4.71 -8.95 10.30
N ASN A 425 -5.73 -9.80 10.49
CA ASN A 425 -6.40 -9.96 11.79
C ASN A 425 -5.41 -10.40 12.87
N ILE A 426 -4.57 -11.40 12.58
CA ILE A 426 -3.53 -11.87 13.52
C ILE A 426 -2.51 -10.77 13.79
N ALA A 427 -1.98 -10.16 12.73
CA ALA A 427 -0.93 -9.16 12.84
C ALA A 427 -1.38 -7.89 13.57
N MET A 428 -2.57 -7.37 13.27
CA MET A 428 -3.10 -6.17 13.92
C MET A 428 -3.49 -6.46 15.37
N ALA A 429 -4.06 -7.63 15.67
CA ALA A 429 -4.32 -8.04 17.04
C ALA A 429 -3.02 -8.05 17.86
N GLN A 430 -1.92 -8.60 17.32
CA GLN A 430 -0.64 -8.62 18.00
C GLN A 430 -0.02 -7.21 18.13
N LEU A 431 0.03 -6.43 17.04
CA LEU A 431 0.64 -5.10 17.03
C LEU A 431 -0.09 -4.10 17.94
N LEU A 432 -1.43 -4.16 17.98
CA LEU A 432 -2.26 -3.20 18.71
C LEU A 432 -2.56 -3.62 20.15
N SER A 433 -2.48 -4.92 20.48
CA SER A 433 -2.69 -5.43 21.84
C SER A 433 -1.52 -5.22 22.81
N GLU A 434 -0.33 -4.81 22.36
CA GLU A 434 0.82 -4.51 23.24
C GLU A 434 0.53 -3.43 24.31
N LYS A 435 -0.59 -2.70 24.22
CA LYS A 435 -1.12 -1.84 25.29
C LYS A 435 -2.21 -2.45 26.16
N SER A 436 -2.94 -3.47 25.69
CA SER A 436 -4.06 -4.09 26.42
C SER A 436 -3.60 -4.74 27.73
N SER A 437 -2.44 -5.40 27.74
CA SER A 437 -1.87 -6.04 28.93
C SER A 437 -1.39 -5.07 30.02
N LYS A 438 -1.11 -3.79 29.68
CA LYS A 438 -0.71 -2.76 30.67
C LYS A 438 -1.85 -1.86 31.11
N MET A 439 -2.95 -1.78 30.34
CA MET A 439 -4.17 -1.08 30.76
C MET A 439 -5.06 -1.96 31.64
N ALA A 440 -5.16 -3.26 31.38
CA ALA A 440 -5.89 -4.20 32.23
C ALA A 440 -5.25 -4.40 33.62
N ALA A 441 -3.97 -4.07 33.78
CA ALA A 441 -3.28 -4.09 35.08
C ALA A 441 -3.45 -2.79 35.89
N ARG A 442 -4.28 -1.85 35.44
CA ARG A 442 -4.57 -0.56 36.10
C ARG A 442 -6.06 -0.31 36.33
N GLN A 443 -6.91 -1.29 36.08
CA GLN A 443 -8.25 -1.42 36.67
C GLN A 443 -8.19 -2.51 37.73
#